data_AF-A0A951XXZ1-F1
#
_entry.id   AF-A0A951XXZ1-F1
#
_cell.length_a   1.000
_cell.length_b   1.000
_cell.length_c   1.000
_cell.angle_alpha   90.00
_cell.angle_beta   90.00
_cell.angle_gamma   90.00
#
_symmetry.space_group_name_H-M   'P 1'
#
loop_
_entity.id
_entity.type
_entity.pdbx_description
1 polymer ?
#
loop_
_entity_poly.entity_id
_entity_poly.type
_entity_poly.pdbx_seq_one_letter_code
_entity_poly.pdbx_strand_id
1 'polypeptide(L)'
;MKIRRALISVYDKTGIVEFARALHDEFGIELISTGGTAKVLTEAGIPVTLVETIAGFPELLDGRVKTLHPKIHAAILADRDNPEHMRQLAKQGIEPIDLVVVNLYPFEKAVADPNCTFEQAIEMIDVGGVALLRAAAKNHRHVLVPVHPDDLERLRLWLREDALTNEGWEQVRRDYAVGALLATSRYDAAIASWMSKGRAGAVHLTETEALRYGENPHQCAAAASVAESRVPEVVLRGLTAGVPRSFDLTWAGLLLNRAQALSYNNYLDADAALGLCAELTRAGAMLSRQESDATSGLDAASGLDAASGLWHRPPAGEPPHGSPTRARHVARRVTEEQWTRRNLPHLQVPGATYFVTFRLIAGQLSPAERDIVLAACTYWHGKRMTLHCATVMPDHVHLLMTPHEARPDEWRSLGEILHSLKSFSGLRVQRARGASGPLWQDESFDRVMRSEKEFIEKWEYIEANPLTAGVVKALPYKWFWSSEAGFGERVASEEGQSAGTMHGSETRATGHRPEAGATAETRDTGHRPEAGATAETRDTGH
;
A
#
# COMPACT_ATOMS: atom_id res chain seq x y z
N MET A 1 -29.56 -4.69 -16.98
CA MET A 1 -29.31 -6.13 -17.28
C MET A 1 -30.54 -6.93 -16.88
N LYS A 2 -30.91 -8.04 -17.54
CA LYS A 2 -32.03 -8.89 -17.09
C LYS A 2 -31.52 -10.27 -16.66
N ILE A 3 -31.57 -10.54 -15.36
CA ILE A 3 -31.35 -11.87 -14.77
C ILE A 3 -32.62 -12.69 -15.01
N ARG A 4 -32.46 -13.94 -15.48
CA ARG A 4 -33.54 -14.92 -15.68
C ARG A 4 -33.29 -16.21 -14.91
N ARG A 5 -32.04 -16.66 -14.86
CA ARG A 5 -31.65 -17.93 -14.21
C ARG A 5 -30.47 -17.72 -13.26
N ALA A 6 -30.61 -18.17 -12.02
CA ALA A 6 -29.60 -18.07 -10.98
C ALA A 6 -29.19 -19.45 -10.46
N LEU A 7 -27.90 -19.77 -10.46
CA LEU A 7 -27.35 -20.98 -9.84
C LEU A 7 -26.81 -20.64 -8.44
N ILE A 8 -27.37 -21.30 -7.43
CA ILE A 8 -27.03 -21.09 -6.02
C ILE A 8 -26.45 -22.40 -5.46
N SER A 9 -25.18 -22.39 -5.04
CA SER A 9 -24.52 -23.53 -4.42
C SER A 9 -23.62 -23.03 -3.30
N VAL A 10 -24.16 -22.97 -2.08
CA VAL A 10 -23.51 -22.35 -0.91
C VAL A 10 -23.30 -23.34 0.23
N TYR A 11 -22.10 -23.34 0.80
CA TYR A 11 -21.80 -24.02 2.05
C TYR A 11 -22.44 -23.28 3.23
N ASP A 12 -22.14 -22.00 3.41
CA ASP A 12 -22.80 -21.15 4.41
C ASP A 12 -24.16 -20.70 3.86
N LYS A 13 -25.22 -20.97 4.65
CA LYS A 13 -26.63 -20.75 4.27
C LYS A 13 -27.21 -19.49 4.91
N THR A 14 -26.40 -18.72 5.63
CA THR A 14 -26.82 -17.46 6.27
C THR A 14 -27.42 -16.51 5.24
N GLY A 15 -28.68 -16.10 5.45
CA GLY A 15 -29.40 -15.17 4.58
C GLY A 15 -29.83 -15.72 3.21
N ILE A 16 -29.54 -16.99 2.88
CA ILE A 16 -29.76 -17.49 1.51
C ILE A 16 -31.24 -17.72 1.19
N VAL A 17 -32.07 -18.01 2.20
CA VAL A 17 -33.51 -18.26 2.02
C VAL A 17 -34.23 -16.96 1.67
N GLU A 18 -33.90 -15.89 2.39
CA GLU A 18 -34.43 -14.53 2.19
C GLU A 18 -34.01 -13.98 0.82
N PHE A 19 -32.73 -14.16 0.47
CA PHE A 19 -32.20 -13.75 -0.83
C PHE A 19 -32.83 -14.53 -1.99
N ALA A 20 -32.87 -15.87 -1.91
CA ALA A 20 -33.48 -16.72 -2.94
C ALA A 20 -34.98 -16.44 -3.10
N ARG A 21 -35.70 -16.21 -1.99
CA ARG A 21 -37.12 -15.84 -2.02
C ARG A 21 -37.32 -14.52 -2.77
N ALA A 22 -36.51 -13.50 -2.50
CA ALA A 22 -36.61 -12.23 -3.23
C ALA A 22 -36.33 -12.41 -4.73
N LEU A 23 -35.31 -13.19 -5.11
CA LEU A 23 -35.04 -13.50 -6.52
C LEU A 23 -36.24 -14.17 -7.21
N HIS A 24 -36.91 -15.11 -6.54
CA HIS A 24 -38.07 -15.81 -7.11
C HIS A 24 -39.33 -14.94 -7.11
N ASP A 25 -39.76 -14.45 -5.94
CA ASP A 25 -41.06 -13.81 -5.73
C ASP A 25 -41.12 -12.39 -6.32
N GLU A 26 -40.04 -11.60 -6.21
CA GLU A 26 -40.02 -10.20 -6.66
C GLU A 26 -39.61 -10.06 -8.14
N PHE A 27 -38.72 -10.93 -8.63
CA PHE A 27 -38.10 -10.80 -9.96
C PHE A 27 -38.42 -11.94 -10.94
N GLY A 28 -39.09 -13.01 -10.49
CA GLY A 28 -39.46 -14.15 -11.35
C GLY A 28 -38.27 -14.94 -11.86
N ILE A 29 -37.16 -14.97 -11.13
CA ILE A 29 -35.92 -15.66 -11.53
C ILE A 29 -36.07 -17.17 -11.27
N GLU A 30 -35.68 -17.99 -12.25
CA GLU A 30 -35.55 -19.44 -12.07
C GLU A 30 -34.32 -19.74 -11.21
N LEU A 31 -34.53 -20.50 -10.13
CA LEU A 31 -33.46 -20.90 -9.24
C LEU A 31 -32.98 -22.31 -9.55
N ILE A 32 -31.66 -22.47 -9.64
CA ILE A 32 -30.96 -23.73 -9.87
C ILE A 32 -30.09 -24.00 -8.65
N SER A 33 -30.09 -25.21 -8.08
CA SER A 33 -29.27 -25.51 -6.90
C SER A 33 -28.83 -26.97 -6.80
N THR A 34 -27.96 -27.27 -5.83
CA THR A 34 -27.40 -28.62 -5.59
C THR A 34 -27.69 -29.10 -4.17
N GLY A 35 -27.88 -30.41 -4.02
CA GLY A 35 -27.90 -31.15 -2.74
C GLY A 35 -28.45 -30.38 -1.53
N GLY A 36 -27.59 -30.13 -0.54
CA GLY A 36 -27.97 -29.48 0.72
C GLY A 36 -28.44 -28.02 0.63
N THR A 37 -28.07 -27.27 -0.42
CA THR A 37 -28.62 -25.92 -0.65
C THR A 37 -30.03 -26.03 -1.21
N ALA A 38 -30.23 -26.90 -2.21
CA ALA A 38 -31.55 -27.14 -2.81
C ALA A 38 -32.58 -27.60 -1.76
N LYS A 39 -32.18 -28.52 -0.87
CA LYS A 39 -33.02 -29.00 0.24
C LYS A 39 -33.55 -27.86 1.10
N VAL A 40 -32.67 -26.96 1.58
CA VAL A 40 -33.06 -25.83 2.45
C VAL A 40 -34.02 -24.87 1.74
N LEU A 41 -33.82 -24.61 0.45
CA LEU A 41 -34.71 -23.75 -0.34
C LEU A 41 -36.09 -24.41 -0.56
N THR A 42 -36.13 -25.72 -0.84
CA THR A 42 -37.38 -26.47 -0.99
C THR A 42 -38.13 -26.61 0.34
N GLU A 43 -37.44 -26.83 1.46
CA GLU A 43 -38.03 -26.82 2.81
C GLU A 43 -38.63 -25.45 3.18
N ALA A 44 -38.06 -24.36 2.67
CA ALA A 44 -38.64 -23.01 2.76
C ALA A 44 -39.78 -22.74 1.76
N GLY A 45 -40.21 -23.74 0.99
CA GLY A 45 -41.29 -23.62 -0.01
C GLY A 45 -40.91 -22.84 -1.28
N ILE A 46 -39.61 -22.64 -1.54
CA ILE A 46 -39.12 -21.95 -2.74
C ILE A 46 -38.88 -23.00 -3.84
N PRO A 47 -39.46 -22.85 -5.05
CA PRO A 47 -39.25 -23.80 -6.13
C PRO A 47 -37.83 -23.66 -6.71
N VAL A 48 -37.16 -24.80 -6.88
CA VAL A 48 -35.77 -24.87 -7.34
C VAL A 48 -35.58 -26.04 -8.30
N THR A 49 -34.93 -25.78 -9.44
CA THR A 49 -34.46 -26.80 -10.37
C THR A 49 -33.17 -27.44 -9.84
N LEU A 50 -33.15 -28.76 -9.69
CA LEU A 50 -31.94 -29.50 -9.33
C LEU A 50 -30.91 -29.49 -10.48
N VAL A 51 -29.63 -29.28 -10.17
CA VAL A 51 -28.53 -29.37 -11.15
C VAL A 51 -28.47 -30.73 -11.81
N GLU A 52 -28.77 -31.79 -11.08
CA GLU A 52 -28.85 -33.18 -11.53
C GLU A 52 -29.89 -33.35 -12.65
N THR A 53 -31.04 -32.65 -12.54
CA THR A 53 -32.09 -32.61 -13.57
C THR A 53 -31.63 -31.92 -14.84
N ILE A 54 -30.87 -30.82 -14.74
CA ILE A 54 -30.32 -30.09 -15.90
C ILE A 54 -29.22 -30.92 -16.56
N ALA A 55 -28.31 -31.49 -15.77
CA ALA A 55 -27.25 -32.37 -16.24
C ALA A 55 -27.85 -33.58 -16.97
N GLY A 56 -28.89 -34.19 -16.42
CA GLY A 56 -29.40 -35.50 -16.84
C GLY A 56 -28.46 -36.63 -16.39
N PHE A 57 -27.79 -36.45 -15.26
CA PHE A 57 -26.76 -37.33 -14.75
C PHE A 57 -26.91 -37.46 -13.22
N PRO A 58 -26.85 -38.68 -12.65
CA PRO A 58 -27.04 -38.90 -11.22
C PRO A 58 -25.88 -38.36 -10.39
N GLU A 59 -26.11 -38.16 -9.09
CA GLU A 59 -25.04 -37.87 -8.15
C GLU A 59 -24.08 -39.07 -8.04
N LEU A 60 -22.77 -38.82 -8.21
CA LEU A 60 -21.70 -39.81 -8.10
C LEU A 60 -20.60 -39.30 -7.18
N LEU A 61 -19.83 -40.24 -6.61
CA LEU A 61 -18.63 -39.96 -5.79
C LEU A 61 -18.96 -38.98 -4.64
N ASP A 62 -20.02 -39.26 -3.89
CA ASP A 62 -20.48 -38.45 -2.75
C ASP A 62 -20.63 -36.95 -3.07
N GLY A 63 -21.10 -36.67 -4.30
CA GLY A 63 -21.36 -35.30 -4.78
C GLY A 63 -20.14 -34.56 -5.34
N ARG A 64 -18.94 -35.15 -5.33
CA ARG A 64 -17.68 -34.50 -5.76
C ARG A 64 -17.69 -33.95 -7.19
N VAL A 65 -18.50 -34.54 -8.08
CA VAL A 65 -18.55 -34.19 -9.52
C VAL A 65 -19.86 -33.54 -9.96
N LYS A 66 -20.80 -33.29 -9.04
CA LYS A 66 -22.20 -32.90 -9.36
C LYS A 66 -22.34 -31.64 -10.23
N THR A 67 -21.46 -30.65 -10.08
CA THR A 67 -21.46 -29.41 -10.89
C THR A 67 -20.51 -29.43 -12.08
N LEU A 68 -19.59 -30.41 -12.15
CA LEU A 68 -18.54 -30.52 -13.17
C LEU A 68 -19.07 -31.10 -14.49
N HIS A 69 -20.21 -30.58 -14.95
CA HIS A 69 -20.93 -31.09 -16.11
C HIS A 69 -20.94 -30.07 -17.27
N PRO A 70 -20.72 -30.49 -18.54
CA PRO A 70 -20.65 -29.57 -19.67
C PRO A 70 -21.89 -28.68 -19.84
N LYS A 71 -23.10 -29.16 -19.57
CA LYS A 71 -24.31 -28.33 -19.66
C LYS A 71 -24.30 -27.14 -18.69
N ILE A 72 -23.83 -27.33 -17.46
CA ILE A 72 -23.77 -26.29 -16.42
C ILE A 72 -22.70 -25.26 -16.80
N HIS A 73 -21.50 -25.74 -17.14
CA HIS A 73 -20.41 -24.85 -17.53
C HIS A 73 -20.67 -24.14 -18.87
N ALA A 74 -21.35 -24.76 -19.85
CA ALA A 74 -21.74 -24.10 -21.09
C ALA A 74 -22.79 -23.00 -20.87
N ALA A 75 -23.78 -23.23 -19.99
CA ALA A 75 -24.75 -22.22 -19.60
C ALA A 75 -24.11 -20.99 -18.95
N ILE A 76 -22.99 -21.16 -18.23
CA ILE A 76 -22.22 -20.08 -17.61
C ILE A 76 -21.22 -19.45 -18.59
N LEU A 77 -20.51 -20.23 -19.40
CA LEU A 77 -19.34 -19.79 -20.19
C LEU A 77 -19.64 -19.32 -21.62
N ALA A 78 -20.84 -19.56 -22.14
CA ALA A 78 -21.20 -19.09 -23.48
C ALA A 78 -21.11 -17.55 -23.56
N ASP A 79 -20.17 -17.05 -24.36
CA ASP A 79 -20.21 -15.65 -24.80
C ASP A 79 -21.46 -15.45 -25.66
N ARG A 80 -22.39 -14.64 -25.14
CA ARG A 80 -23.73 -14.44 -25.72
C ARG A 80 -23.73 -13.49 -26.91
N ASP A 81 -22.65 -12.72 -27.07
CA ASP A 81 -22.44 -11.87 -28.24
C ASP A 81 -21.86 -12.66 -29.43
N ASN A 82 -21.51 -13.94 -29.23
CA ASN A 82 -21.15 -14.88 -30.29
C ASN A 82 -22.39 -15.71 -30.73
N PRO A 83 -22.93 -15.50 -31.95
CA PRO A 83 -24.10 -16.23 -32.42
C PRO A 83 -23.91 -17.75 -32.53
N GLU A 84 -22.67 -18.23 -32.69
CA GLU A 84 -22.38 -19.67 -32.76
C GLU A 84 -22.54 -20.35 -31.39
N HIS A 85 -22.07 -19.73 -30.30
CA HIS A 85 -22.31 -20.26 -28.96
C HIS A 85 -23.81 -20.36 -28.66
N MET A 86 -24.58 -19.35 -29.02
CA MET A 86 -26.03 -19.35 -28.80
C MET A 86 -26.75 -20.42 -29.64
N ARG A 87 -26.29 -20.71 -30.87
CA ARG A 87 -26.78 -21.86 -31.65
C ARG A 87 -26.44 -23.20 -31.00
N GLN A 88 -25.22 -23.35 -30.47
CA GLN A 88 -24.78 -24.58 -29.80
C GLN A 88 -25.57 -24.84 -28.52
N LEU A 89 -25.81 -23.81 -27.70
CA LEU A 89 -26.68 -23.88 -26.52
C LEU A 89 -28.10 -24.32 -26.89
N ALA A 90 -28.73 -23.64 -27.87
CA ALA A 90 -30.09 -23.95 -28.31
C ALA A 90 -30.21 -25.39 -28.85
N LYS A 91 -29.24 -25.85 -29.64
CA LYS A 91 -29.20 -27.23 -30.19
C LYS A 91 -29.13 -28.30 -29.08
N GLN A 92 -28.54 -27.98 -27.94
CA GLN A 92 -28.39 -28.88 -26.80
C GLN A 92 -29.48 -28.69 -25.72
N GLY A 93 -30.44 -27.79 -25.93
CA GLY A 93 -31.47 -27.47 -24.93
C GLY A 93 -30.91 -26.82 -23.66
N ILE A 94 -29.82 -26.07 -23.78
CA ILE A 94 -29.15 -25.41 -22.65
C ILE A 94 -29.54 -23.92 -22.63
N GLU A 95 -30.14 -23.46 -21.54
CA GLU A 95 -30.39 -22.04 -21.32
C GLU A 95 -29.27 -21.37 -20.49
N PRO A 96 -28.83 -20.14 -20.84
CA PRO A 96 -27.78 -19.44 -20.11
C PRO A 96 -28.10 -19.21 -18.62
N ILE A 97 -27.07 -19.16 -17.78
CA ILE A 97 -27.15 -18.76 -16.37
C ILE A 97 -26.61 -17.33 -16.26
N ASP A 98 -27.36 -16.46 -15.57
CA ASP A 98 -27.08 -15.02 -15.45
C ASP A 98 -26.41 -14.64 -14.13
N LEU A 99 -26.61 -15.45 -13.10
CA LEU A 99 -26.16 -15.22 -11.73
C LEU A 99 -25.64 -16.53 -11.15
N VAL A 100 -24.44 -16.51 -10.57
CA VAL A 100 -23.81 -17.66 -9.91
C VAL A 100 -23.44 -17.25 -8.49
N VAL A 101 -24.16 -17.79 -7.51
CA VAL A 101 -23.97 -17.52 -6.07
C VAL A 101 -23.31 -18.74 -5.44
N VAL A 102 -22.03 -18.59 -5.09
CA VAL A 102 -21.21 -19.65 -4.50
C VAL A 102 -20.38 -19.07 -3.38
N ASN A 103 -20.43 -19.70 -2.21
CA ASN A 103 -19.41 -19.55 -1.18
C ASN A 103 -18.74 -20.91 -0.95
N LEU A 104 -17.41 -20.89 -0.84
CA LEU A 104 -16.60 -22.09 -0.72
C LEU A 104 -16.68 -22.64 0.71
N TYR A 105 -16.37 -23.93 0.85
CA TYR A 105 -16.13 -24.52 2.16
C TYR A 105 -15.04 -23.74 2.91
N PRO A 106 -15.20 -23.36 4.19
CA PRO A 106 -14.23 -22.54 4.91
C PRO A 106 -13.03 -23.37 5.38
N PHE A 107 -12.19 -23.78 4.44
CA PHE A 107 -11.06 -24.69 4.65
C PHE A 107 -10.18 -24.28 5.83
N GLU A 108 -9.80 -23.00 5.92
CA GLU A 108 -8.99 -22.45 7.03
C GLU A 108 -9.63 -22.62 8.42
N LYS A 109 -10.98 -22.54 8.51
CA LYS A 109 -11.69 -22.75 9.78
C LYS A 109 -11.71 -24.22 10.18
N ALA A 110 -11.77 -25.14 9.22
CA ALA A 110 -11.84 -26.56 9.52
C ALA A 110 -10.47 -27.16 9.85
N VAL A 111 -9.40 -26.77 9.12
CA VAL A 111 -8.02 -27.14 9.47
C VAL A 111 -7.46 -26.35 10.67
N ALA A 112 -8.30 -25.54 11.33
CA ALA A 112 -7.99 -24.95 12.63
C ALA A 112 -8.36 -25.87 13.81
N ASP A 113 -9.20 -26.88 13.61
CA ASP A 113 -9.46 -27.92 14.62
C ASP A 113 -8.20 -28.79 14.81
N PRO A 114 -7.62 -28.89 16.02
CA PRO A 114 -6.48 -29.76 16.30
C PRO A 114 -6.73 -31.25 15.99
N ASN A 115 -7.99 -31.68 15.89
CA ASN A 115 -8.40 -33.05 15.61
C ASN A 115 -8.64 -33.35 14.12
N CYS A 116 -8.55 -32.33 13.24
CA CYS A 116 -8.77 -32.51 11.80
C CYS A 116 -7.68 -33.42 11.20
N THR A 117 -8.07 -34.59 10.70
CA THR A 117 -7.13 -35.52 10.04
C THR A 117 -6.74 -35.04 8.65
N PHE A 118 -5.66 -35.61 8.10
CA PHE A 118 -5.23 -35.28 6.75
C PHE A 118 -6.31 -35.60 5.71
N GLU A 119 -6.95 -36.75 5.86
CA GLU A 119 -8.02 -37.25 4.99
C GLU A 119 -9.23 -36.32 5.05
N GLN A 120 -9.66 -35.94 6.26
CA GLN A 120 -10.76 -34.98 6.44
C GLN A 120 -10.46 -33.64 5.75
N ALA A 121 -9.24 -33.12 5.86
CA ALA A 121 -8.85 -31.90 5.16
C ALA A 121 -8.87 -32.06 3.62
N ILE A 122 -8.48 -33.23 3.08
CA ILE A 122 -8.57 -33.51 1.64
C ILE A 122 -10.03 -33.61 1.16
N GLU A 123 -10.95 -34.17 1.96
CA GLU A 123 -12.39 -34.16 1.64
C GLU A 123 -12.98 -32.74 1.56
N MET A 124 -12.39 -31.78 2.28
CA MET A 124 -12.86 -30.39 2.39
C MET A 124 -12.35 -29.46 1.27
N ILE A 125 -11.63 -29.99 0.27
CA ILE A 125 -11.17 -29.25 -0.90
C ILE A 125 -12.28 -29.21 -1.97
N ASP A 126 -12.89 -28.04 -2.14
CA ASP A 126 -14.01 -27.81 -3.05
C ASP A 126 -13.54 -27.53 -4.49
N VAL A 127 -13.57 -28.57 -5.33
CA VAL A 127 -13.29 -28.46 -6.77
C VAL A 127 -14.44 -27.81 -7.53
N GLY A 128 -15.69 -28.09 -7.13
CA GLY A 128 -16.89 -27.69 -7.86
C GLY A 128 -17.21 -26.21 -7.71
N GLY A 129 -17.14 -25.68 -6.49
CA GLY A 129 -17.35 -24.27 -6.18
C GLY A 129 -16.30 -23.37 -6.84
N VAL A 130 -15.02 -23.77 -6.77
CA VAL A 130 -13.92 -23.05 -7.44
C VAL A 130 -14.11 -23.03 -8.96
N ALA A 131 -14.51 -24.17 -9.57
CA ALA A 131 -14.79 -24.23 -11.00
C ALA A 131 -15.96 -23.32 -11.42
N LEU A 132 -17.04 -23.25 -10.62
CA LEU A 132 -18.18 -22.36 -10.87
C LEU A 132 -17.80 -20.88 -10.74
N LEU A 133 -17.12 -20.49 -9.66
CA LEU A 133 -16.65 -19.11 -9.44
C LEU A 133 -15.75 -18.63 -10.61
N ARG A 134 -14.76 -19.44 -10.99
CA ARG A 134 -13.85 -19.10 -12.10
C ARG A 134 -14.55 -19.08 -13.45
N ALA A 135 -15.55 -19.94 -13.68
CA ALA A 135 -16.34 -19.93 -14.91
C ALA A 135 -17.19 -18.66 -15.03
N ALA A 136 -17.87 -18.26 -13.96
CA ALA A 136 -18.69 -17.05 -13.93
C ALA A 136 -17.84 -15.79 -14.04
N ALA A 137 -16.72 -15.71 -13.32
CA ALA A 137 -15.77 -14.59 -13.41
C ALA A 137 -15.14 -14.47 -14.82
N LYS A 138 -14.83 -15.59 -15.48
CA LYS A 138 -14.36 -15.57 -16.87
C LYS A 138 -15.41 -14.96 -17.81
N ASN A 139 -16.69 -15.29 -17.64
CA ASN A 139 -17.79 -14.78 -18.48
C ASN A 139 -18.54 -13.59 -17.85
N HIS A 140 -17.85 -12.78 -17.03
CA HIS A 140 -18.45 -11.64 -16.33
C HIS A 140 -19.09 -10.59 -17.24
N ARG A 141 -18.74 -10.55 -18.54
CA ARG A 141 -19.48 -9.74 -19.52
C ARG A 141 -20.99 -10.01 -19.46
N HIS A 142 -21.38 -11.25 -19.16
CA HIS A 142 -22.75 -11.76 -19.20
C HIS A 142 -23.27 -12.32 -17.86
N VAL A 143 -22.38 -12.64 -16.90
CA VAL A 143 -22.73 -13.34 -15.65
C VAL A 143 -22.32 -12.52 -14.42
N LEU A 144 -23.20 -12.44 -13.42
CA LEU A 144 -22.90 -11.92 -12.08
C LEU A 144 -22.40 -13.04 -11.16
N VAL A 145 -21.38 -12.75 -10.35
CA VAL A 145 -20.80 -13.69 -9.39
C VAL A 145 -20.52 -13.02 -8.03
N PRO A 146 -21.57 -12.71 -7.23
CA PRO A 146 -21.38 -12.18 -5.87
C PRO A 146 -20.69 -13.24 -4.99
N VAL A 147 -19.79 -12.79 -4.12
CA VAL A 147 -18.90 -13.69 -3.34
C VAL A 147 -18.89 -13.34 -1.86
N HIS A 148 -19.06 -12.06 -1.51
CA HIS A 148 -19.22 -11.62 -0.14
C HIS A 148 -20.69 -11.75 0.30
N PRO A 149 -20.99 -12.08 1.57
CA PRO A 149 -22.37 -12.08 2.07
C PRO A 149 -23.11 -10.75 1.82
N ASP A 150 -22.43 -9.62 1.99
CA ASP A 150 -23.00 -8.29 1.76
C ASP A 150 -23.32 -8.00 0.29
N ASP A 151 -22.72 -8.73 -0.65
CA ASP A 151 -23.02 -8.61 -2.08
C ASP A 151 -24.47 -9.04 -2.38
N LEU A 152 -25.01 -9.99 -1.60
CA LEU A 152 -26.36 -10.53 -1.80
C LEU A 152 -27.42 -9.45 -1.53
N GLU A 153 -27.32 -8.76 -0.40
CA GLU A 153 -28.27 -7.70 -0.04
C GLU A 153 -28.10 -6.47 -0.93
N ARG A 154 -26.84 -6.12 -1.27
CA ARG A 154 -26.54 -5.04 -2.21
C ARG A 154 -27.12 -5.30 -3.61
N LEU A 155 -26.96 -6.53 -4.12
CA LEU A 155 -27.55 -6.97 -5.39
C LEU A 155 -29.09 -6.93 -5.34
N ARG A 156 -29.69 -7.36 -4.22
CA ARG A 156 -31.16 -7.30 -4.03
C ARG A 156 -31.68 -5.87 -4.10
N LEU A 157 -31.01 -4.91 -3.46
CA LEU A 157 -31.36 -3.50 -3.52
C LEU A 157 -31.23 -2.94 -4.95
N TRP A 158 -30.10 -3.18 -5.63
CA TRP A 158 -29.88 -2.72 -7.00
C TRP A 158 -30.89 -3.28 -8.01
N LEU A 159 -31.34 -4.53 -7.83
CA LEU A 159 -32.39 -5.13 -8.66
C LEU A 159 -33.77 -4.50 -8.40
N ARG A 160 -34.10 -4.18 -7.14
CA ARG A 160 -35.41 -3.61 -6.77
C ARG A 160 -35.55 -2.16 -7.22
N GLU A 161 -34.49 -1.37 -7.09
CA GLU A 161 -34.49 0.07 -7.37
C GLU A 161 -34.20 0.40 -8.86
N ASP A 162 -33.84 -0.60 -9.67
CA ASP A 162 -33.24 -0.44 -11.01
C ASP A 162 -32.11 0.61 -11.02
N ALA A 163 -31.34 0.64 -9.92
CA ALA A 163 -30.48 1.77 -9.54
C ALA A 163 -29.22 1.96 -10.40
N LEU A 164 -28.98 1.07 -11.37
CA LEU A 164 -27.72 1.02 -12.11
C LEU A 164 -27.93 1.15 -13.63
N THR A 165 -27.20 2.08 -14.23
CA THR A 165 -27.04 2.17 -15.69
C THR A 165 -26.39 0.90 -16.26
N ASN A 166 -26.41 0.72 -17.58
CA ASN A 166 -25.70 -0.39 -18.22
C ASN A 166 -24.19 -0.41 -17.89
N GLU A 167 -23.57 0.77 -17.81
CA GLU A 167 -22.16 0.93 -17.40
C GLU A 167 -21.96 0.58 -15.92
N GLY A 168 -22.89 0.98 -15.03
CA GLY A 168 -22.88 0.58 -13.62
C GLY A 168 -22.97 -0.94 -13.45
N TRP A 169 -23.86 -1.60 -14.19
CA TRP A 169 -23.96 -3.05 -14.23
C TRP A 169 -22.69 -3.72 -14.79
N GLU A 170 -22.03 -3.13 -15.79
CA GLU A 170 -20.75 -3.63 -16.30
C GLU A 170 -19.64 -3.54 -15.24
N GLN A 171 -19.56 -2.42 -14.52
CA GLN A 171 -18.61 -2.26 -13.43
C GLN A 171 -18.83 -3.27 -12.30
N VAL A 172 -20.07 -3.42 -11.83
CA VAL A 172 -20.43 -4.43 -10.80
C VAL A 172 -20.03 -5.84 -11.23
N ARG A 173 -20.22 -6.21 -12.51
CA ARG A 173 -19.79 -7.53 -13.01
C ARG A 173 -18.27 -7.67 -13.01
N ARG A 174 -17.51 -6.63 -13.37
CA ARG A 174 -16.04 -6.63 -13.26
C ARG A 174 -15.58 -6.78 -11.81
N ASP A 175 -16.16 -6.02 -10.90
CA ASP A 175 -15.78 -6.03 -9.48
C ASP A 175 -16.06 -7.40 -8.84
N TYR A 176 -17.23 -7.97 -9.10
CA TYR A 176 -17.58 -9.33 -8.68
C TYR A 176 -16.66 -10.40 -9.28
N ALA A 177 -16.26 -10.27 -10.55
CA ALA A 177 -15.31 -11.18 -11.18
C ALA A 177 -13.91 -11.11 -10.53
N VAL A 178 -13.43 -9.91 -10.21
CA VAL A 178 -12.19 -9.71 -9.44
C VAL A 178 -12.32 -10.34 -8.05
N GLY A 179 -13.44 -10.10 -7.36
CA GLY A 179 -13.74 -10.73 -6.06
C GLY A 179 -13.69 -12.26 -6.09
N ALA A 180 -14.28 -12.89 -7.12
CA ALA A 180 -14.28 -14.34 -7.30
C ALA A 180 -12.88 -14.91 -7.60
N LEU A 181 -12.07 -14.21 -8.40
CA LEU A 181 -10.68 -14.59 -8.67
C LEU A 181 -9.78 -14.42 -7.43
N LEU A 182 -9.99 -13.36 -6.64
CA LEU A 182 -9.30 -13.17 -5.36
C LEU A 182 -9.69 -14.22 -4.32
N ALA A 183 -10.98 -14.54 -4.21
CA ALA A 183 -11.48 -15.57 -3.28
C ALA A 183 -10.92 -16.96 -3.61
N THR A 184 -10.95 -17.35 -4.89
CA THR A 184 -10.37 -18.64 -5.33
C THR A 184 -8.85 -18.66 -5.17
N SER A 185 -8.14 -17.56 -5.44
CA SER A 185 -6.70 -17.48 -5.21
C SER A 185 -6.31 -17.59 -3.73
N ARG A 186 -7.08 -16.98 -2.82
CA ARG A 186 -6.88 -17.11 -1.35
C ARG A 186 -7.14 -18.54 -0.88
N TYR A 187 -8.18 -19.19 -1.43
CA TYR A 187 -8.54 -20.57 -1.13
C TYR A 187 -7.42 -21.55 -1.52
N ASP A 188 -6.91 -21.45 -2.75
CA ASP A 188 -5.80 -22.27 -3.23
C ASP A 188 -4.51 -22.03 -2.41
N ALA A 189 -4.24 -20.77 -2.03
CA ALA A 189 -3.10 -20.42 -1.18
C ALA A 189 -3.19 -21.03 0.23
N ALA A 190 -4.39 -21.05 0.84
CA ALA A 190 -4.62 -21.69 2.13
C ALA A 190 -4.41 -23.21 2.07
N ILE A 191 -4.90 -23.88 1.01
CA ILE A 191 -4.67 -25.30 0.77
C ILE A 191 -3.18 -25.59 0.59
N ALA A 192 -2.49 -24.85 -0.27
CA ALA A 192 -1.06 -25.03 -0.52
C ALA A 192 -0.21 -24.78 0.75
N SER A 193 -0.57 -23.78 1.56
CA SER A 193 0.06 -23.52 2.87
C SER A 193 -0.11 -24.70 3.81
N TRP A 194 -1.34 -25.18 3.99
CA TRP A 194 -1.61 -26.33 4.87
C TRP A 194 -0.92 -27.62 4.38
N MET A 195 -1.08 -28.00 3.10
CA MET A 195 -0.47 -29.21 2.52
C MET A 195 1.06 -29.20 2.60
N SER A 196 1.68 -28.02 2.45
CA SER A 196 3.14 -27.88 2.53
C SER A 196 3.67 -27.84 3.97
N LYS A 197 2.79 -27.77 4.98
CA LYS A 197 3.10 -27.45 6.39
C LYS A 197 3.77 -26.09 6.55
N GLY A 198 3.24 -25.07 5.86
CA GLY A 198 3.70 -23.68 5.89
C GLY A 198 4.99 -23.39 5.11
N ARG A 199 5.50 -24.34 4.32
CA ARG A 199 6.71 -24.15 3.49
C ARG A 199 6.41 -23.43 2.16
N ALA A 200 5.16 -23.47 1.72
CA ALA A 200 4.63 -22.67 0.63
C ALA A 200 3.53 -21.76 1.18
N GLY A 201 3.24 -20.67 0.48
CA GLY A 201 2.16 -19.74 0.83
C GLY A 201 2.18 -18.53 -0.08
N ALA A 202 1.05 -17.83 -0.18
CA ALA A 202 0.95 -16.56 -0.87
C ALA A 202 0.46 -15.49 0.12
N VAL A 203 0.96 -14.27 -0.02
CA VAL A 203 0.47 -13.11 0.73
C VAL A 203 -0.47 -12.34 -0.18
N HIS A 204 -1.74 -12.22 0.23
CA HIS A 204 -2.74 -11.46 -0.50
C HIS A 204 -2.89 -10.07 0.13
N LEU A 205 -2.36 -9.08 -0.58
CA LEU A 205 -2.53 -7.66 -0.25
C LEU A 205 -3.80 -7.14 -0.91
N THR A 206 -4.60 -6.39 -0.15
CA THR A 206 -5.77 -5.65 -0.66
C THR A 206 -5.49 -4.17 -0.44
N GLU A 207 -5.49 -3.37 -1.50
CA GLU A 207 -5.34 -1.92 -1.37
C GLU A 207 -6.50 -1.35 -0.53
N THR A 208 -6.17 -0.58 0.50
CA THR A 208 -7.16 0.04 1.40
C THR A 208 -7.37 1.51 1.07
N GLU A 209 -6.29 2.23 0.78
CA GLU A 209 -6.34 3.65 0.38
C GLU A 209 -5.09 4.06 -0.41
N ALA A 210 -5.28 4.90 -1.42
CA ALA A 210 -4.17 5.57 -2.09
C ALA A 210 -3.57 6.63 -1.15
N LEU A 211 -2.23 6.59 -0.99
CA LEU A 211 -1.51 7.53 -0.15
C LEU A 211 -1.18 8.81 -0.92
N ARG A 212 -0.93 9.89 -0.18
CA ARG A 212 -0.62 11.22 -0.73
C ARG A 212 0.57 11.20 -1.71
N TYR A 213 1.58 10.40 -1.38
CA TYR A 213 2.76 10.04 -2.17
C TYR A 213 3.54 8.92 -1.43
N GLY A 214 4.54 8.34 -2.10
CA GLY A 214 5.49 7.36 -1.54
C GLY A 214 6.49 7.98 -0.56
N GLU A 215 7.74 7.51 -0.52
CA GLU A 215 8.76 8.13 0.34
C GLU A 215 9.02 9.60 -0.08
N ASN A 216 8.90 9.89 -1.37
CA ASN A 216 9.10 11.20 -1.99
C ASN A 216 7.89 11.63 -2.85
N PRO A 217 7.60 12.94 -3.02
CA PRO A 217 6.41 13.43 -3.73
C PRO A 217 6.24 13.05 -5.21
N HIS A 218 7.26 12.49 -5.86
CA HIS A 218 7.18 12.03 -7.24
C HIS A 218 6.81 10.54 -7.38
N GLN A 219 6.67 9.83 -6.25
CA GLN A 219 6.33 8.42 -6.19
C GLN A 219 4.86 8.26 -5.81
N CYS A 220 4.13 7.41 -6.51
CA CYS A 220 2.81 6.95 -6.06
C CYS A 220 2.99 5.86 -4.98
N ALA A 221 2.06 5.78 -4.03
CA ALA A 221 1.99 4.69 -3.06
C ALA A 221 0.53 4.49 -2.62
N ALA A 222 0.25 3.31 -2.08
CA ALA A 222 -1.03 2.97 -1.47
C ALA A 222 -0.78 2.15 -0.19
N ALA A 223 -1.66 2.28 0.80
CA ALA A 223 -1.71 1.35 1.92
C ALA A 223 -2.44 0.09 1.48
N ALA A 224 -2.01 -1.06 2.01
CA ALA A 224 -2.67 -2.33 1.74
C ALA A 224 -2.76 -3.17 3.02
N SER A 225 -3.90 -3.83 3.21
CA SER A 225 -4.10 -4.81 4.27
C SER A 225 -3.70 -6.20 3.79
N VAL A 226 -3.10 -6.98 4.68
CA VAL A 226 -2.93 -8.43 4.49
C VAL A 226 -4.26 -9.08 4.85
N ALA A 227 -4.87 -9.81 3.91
CA ALA A 227 -6.06 -10.60 4.23
C ALA A 227 -5.70 -11.72 5.24
N GLU A 228 -6.57 -11.97 6.23
CA GLU A 228 -6.33 -12.84 7.41
C GLU A 228 -6.09 -14.34 7.15
N SER A 229 -5.76 -14.74 5.93
CA SER A 229 -5.26 -16.09 5.69
C SER A 229 -3.98 -16.32 6.51
N ARG A 230 -3.76 -17.55 6.98
CA ARG A 230 -2.59 -17.90 7.83
C ARG A 230 -1.27 -17.77 7.06
N VAL A 231 -0.75 -16.54 6.97
CA VAL A 231 0.60 -16.26 6.50
C VAL A 231 1.58 -17.03 7.41
N PRO A 232 2.53 -17.80 6.86
CA PRO A 232 3.49 -18.54 7.67
C PRO A 232 4.23 -17.61 8.63
N GLU A 233 4.48 -18.05 9.88
CA GLU A 233 5.09 -17.18 10.91
C GLU A 233 6.44 -16.61 10.46
N VAL A 234 7.20 -17.33 9.63
CA VAL A 234 8.46 -16.85 9.04
C VAL A 234 8.27 -15.70 8.05
N VAL A 235 7.14 -15.63 7.35
CA VAL A 235 6.78 -14.54 6.42
C VAL A 235 6.21 -13.35 7.20
N LEU A 236 5.40 -13.61 8.23
CA LEU A 236 4.95 -12.56 9.17
C LEU A 236 6.12 -11.93 9.94
N ARG A 237 7.11 -12.70 10.40
CA ARG A 237 8.31 -12.13 11.06
C ARG A 237 9.16 -11.24 10.13
N GLY A 238 9.03 -11.38 8.81
CA GLY A 238 9.65 -10.50 7.82
C GLY A 238 8.82 -9.27 7.43
N LEU A 239 7.49 -9.30 7.61
CA LEU A 239 6.55 -8.23 7.23
C LEU A 239 5.98 -7.43 8.41
N THR A 240 5.95 -8.00 9.61
CA THR A 240 5.37 -7.41 10.83
C THR A 240 6.31 -7.61 12.02
N ALA A 241 7.55 -7.13 11.91
CA ALA A 241 8.50 -7.08 13.01
C ALA A 241 8.14 -5.94 14.01
N GLY A 242 6.96 -6.04 14.65
CA GLY A 242 6.55 -5.09 15.70
C GLY A 242 5.06 -5.05 16.03
N VAL A 243 4.18 -5.29 15.05
CA VAL A 243 2.76 -4.92 15.15
C VAL A 243 1.87 -5.98 15.82
N PRO A 244 1.01 -5.60 16.79
CA PRO A 244 -0.11 -6.45 17.23
C PRO A 244 -1.08 -6.75 16.08
N ARG A 245 -1.63 -7.97 16.03
CA ARG A 245 -2.49 -8.48 14.92
C ARG A 245 -3.87 -7.79 14.78
N SER A 246 -4.08 -6.64 15.40
CA SER A 246 -5.39 -5.99 15.48
C SER A 246 -5.26 -4.49 15.79
N PHE A 247 -4.40 -3.78 15.05
CA PHE A 247 -4.41 -2.31 15.04
C PHE A 247 -4.72 -1.80 13.64
N ASP A 248 -6.01 -1.54 13.44
CA ASP A 248 -6.54 -0.94 12.23
C ASP A 248 -6.19 0.55 12.23
N LEU A 249 -5.14 0.94 11.48
CA LEU A 249 -4.62 2.31 11.43
C LEU A 249 -5.64 3.32 10.84
N THR A 250 -6.76 2.85 10.29
CA THR A 250 -7.94 3.69 9.99
C THR A 250 -8.43 4.48 11.20
N TRP A 251 -8.27 3.97 12.44
CA TRP A 251 -8.58 4.73 13.66
C TRP A 251 -7.70 5.97 13.86
N ALA A 252 -6.47 5.99 13.33
CA ALA A 252 -5.65 7.20 13.33
C ALA A 252 -6.25 8.30 12.44
N GLY A 253 -6.83 7.92 11.30
CA GLY A 253 -7.62 8.83 10.45
C GLY A 253 -8.84 9.40 11.18
N LEU A 254 -9.55 8.56 11.94
CA LEU A 254 -10.72 8.96 12.73
C LEU A 254 -10.36 9.93 13.88
N LEU A 255 -9.25 9.66 14.59
CA LEU A 255 -8.74 10.51 15.67
C LEU A 255 -8.18 11.86 15.18
N LEU A 256 -7.60 11.92 13.97
CA LEU A 256 -7.02 13.14 13.42
C LEU A 256 -8.04 14.15 12.89
N ASN A 257 -9.30 13.73 12.66
CA ASN A 257 -10.46 14.59 12.45
C ASN A 257 -10.22 15.69 11.37
N ARG A 258 -9.56 15.31 10.26
CA ARG A 258 -9.27 16.16 9.09
C ARG A 258 -9.27 15.38 7.78
N ALA A 259 -9.78 16.01 6.74
CA ALA A 259 -9.95 15.46 5.39
C ALA A 259 -8.67 15.48 4.52
N GLN A 260 -7.56 14.90 5.02
CA GLN A 260 -6.36 14.70 4.19
C GLN A 260 -5.79 13.29 4.39
N ALA A 261 -5.58 12.58 3.29
CA ALA A 261 -4.92 11.27 3.28
C ALA A 261 -3.49 11.36 3.85
N LEU A 262 -3.08 10.28 4.51
CA LEU A 262 -1.74 10.09 5.06
C LEU A 262 -0.70 9.91 3.93
N SER A 263 0.57 10.15 4.25
CA SER A 263 1.70 9.81 3.37
C SER A 263 2.33 8.48 3.77
N TYR A 264 3.09 7.87 2.87
CA TYR A 264 3.85 6.63 3.15
C TYR A 264 4.74 6.74 4.39
N ASN A 265 5.44 7.88 4.56
CA ASN A 265 6.30 8.11 5.72
C ASN A 265 5.49 8.16 7.03
N ASN A 266 4.22 8.61 7.01
CA ASN A 266 3.38 8.58 8.22
C ASN A 266 3.02 7.16 8.65
N TYR A 267 2.87 6.21 7.72
CA TYR A 267 2.70 4.81 8.08
C TYR A 267 3.99 4.22 8.66
N LEU A 268 5.15 4.49 8.04
CA LEU A 268 6.44 4.01 8.56
C LEU A 268 6.77 4.58 9.95
N ASP A 269 6.58 5.88 10.17
CA ASP A 269 6.83 6.52 11.46
C ASP A 269 5.88 6.01 12.54
N ALA A 270 4.60 5.78 12.20
CA ALA A 270 3.61 5.21 13.12
C ALA A 270 3.94 3.75 13.47
N ASP A 271 4.31 2.93 12.48
CA ASP A 271 4.71 1.53 12.66
C ASP A 271 5.95 1.41 13.57
N ALA A 272 7.00 2.19 13.29
CA ALA A 272 8.22 2.22 14.09
C ALA A 272 7.96 2.70 15.54
N ALA A 273 7.13 3.74 15.72
CA ALA A 273 6.76 4.23 17.04
C ALA A 273 5.93 3.19 17.84
N LEU A 274 4.98 2.51 17.20
CA LEU A 274 4.19 1.44 17.82
C LEU A 274 5.05 0.22 18.18
N GLY A 275 5.99 -0.16 17.30
CA GLY A 275 6.97 -1.21 17.55
C GLY A 275 7.81 -0.92 18.80
N LEU A 276 8.38 0.29 18.88
CA LEU A 276 9.16 0.74 20.05
C LEU A 276 8.32 0.75 21.33
N CYS A 277 7.09 1.29 21.29
CA CYS A 277 6.18 1.28 22.44
C CYS A 277 5.86 -0.15 22.91
N ALA A 278 5.67 -1.09 21.97
CA ALA A 278 5.44 -2.49 22.30
C ALA A 278 6.69 -3.17 22.89
N GLU A 279 7.89 -2.85 22.42
CA GLU A 279 9.15 -3.32 23.02
C GLU A 279 9.38 -2.79 24.43
N LEU A 280 9.22 -1.49 24.64
CA LEU A 280 9.36 -0.86 25.95
C LEU A 280 8.32 -1.40 26.96
N THR A 281 7.09 -1.65 26.51
CA THR A 281 6.05 -2.28 27.33
C THR A 281 6.42 -3.72 27.72
N ARG A 282 6.98 -4.50 26.78
CA ARG A 282 7.49 -5.86 27.08
C ARG A 282 8.67 -5.82 28.05
N ALA A 283 9.61 -4.88 27.87
CA ALA A 283 10.76 -4.72 28.75
C ALA A 283 10.33 -4.33 30.17
N GLY A 284 9.41 -3.36 30.32
CA GLY A 284 8.84 -2.98 31.62
C GLY A 284 8.13 -4.14 32.31
N ALA A 285 7.36 -4.94 31.56
CA ALA A 285 6.69 -6.13 32.10
C ALA A 285 7.65 -7.29 32.45
N MET A 286 8.85 -7.34 31.86
CA MET A 286 9.91 -8.27 32.25
C MET A 286 10.64 -7.80 33.51
N LEU A 287 10.95 -6.50 33.61
CA LEU A 287 11.57 -5.91 34.79
C LEU A 287 10.66 -6.03 36.02
N SER A 288 9.37 -5.71 35.90
CA SER A 288 8.43 -5.85 37.02
C SER A 288 8.26 -7.30 37.48
N ARG A 289 8.43 -8.28 36.58
CA ARG A 289 8.46 -9.71 36.92
C ARG A 289 9.75 -10.12 37.62
N GLN A 290 10.90 -9.64 37.15
CA GLN A 290 12.18 -9.88 37.84
C GLN A 290 12.19 -9.25 39.24
N GLU A 291 11.61 -8.06 39.40
CA GLU A 291 11.43 -7.44 40.72
C GLU A 291 10.45 -8.22 41.59
N SER A 292 9.31 -8.71 41.07
CA SER A 292 8.39 -9.55 41.86
C SER A 292 9.01 -10.89 42.28
N ASP A 293 9.78 -11.52 41.38
CA ASP A 293 10.45 -12.80 41.66
C ASP A 293 11.64 -12.63 42.63
N ALA A 294 12.31 -11.47 42.60
CA ALA A 294 13.35 -11.10 43.58
C ALA A 294 12.78 -10.68 44.95
N THR A 295 11.51 -10.25 45.00
CA THR A 295 10.84 -9.77 46.22
C THR A 295 9.86 -10.80 46.78
N SER A 296 10.20 -12.10 46.71
CA SER A 296 9.40 -13.20 47.25
C SER A 296 9.30 -13.14 48.79
N GLY A 297 8.39 -12.31 49.29
CA GLY A 297 8.19 -12.09 50.74
C GLY A 297 7.06 -11.16 51.14
N LEU A 298 6.43 -10.41 50.23
CA LEU A 298 5.28 -9.52 50.52
C LEU A 298 4.21 -9.59 49.42
N ASP A 299 2.96 -9.32 49.80
CA ASP A 299 1.74 -9.75 49.08
C ASP A 299 1.56 -9.24 47.63
N ALA A 300 1.09 -10.14 46.77
CA ALA A 300 0.94 -9.96 45.32
C ALA A 300 -0.34 -9.17 44.92
N ALA A 301 -0.50 -7.94 45.44
CA ALA A 301 -1.68 -7.10 45.18
C ALA A 301 -1.39 -5.69 44.61
N SER A 302 -0.12 -5.26 44.53
CA SER A 302 0.27 -3.86 44.24
C SER A 302 0.90 -3.59 42.86
N GLY A 303 1.05 -4.61 42.01
CA GLY A 303 1.81 -4.53 40.76
C GLY A 303 1.23 -3.66 39.63
N LEU A 304 0.00 -3.15 39.76
CA LEU A 304 -0.66 -2.32 38.74
C LEU A 304 -0.57 -0.81 39.02
N ASP A 305 -0.34 -0.37 40.26
CA ASP A 305 -0.25 1.06 40.61
C ASP A 305 1.15 1.67 40.43
N ALA A 306 2.19 0.84 40.24
CA ALA A 306 3.53 1.34 39.95
C ALA A 306 3.62 2.01 38.55
N ALA A 307 2.80 1.58 37.59
CA ALA A 307 2.77 2.13 36.23
C ALA A 307 1.97 3.44 36.11
N SER A 308 0.99 3.67 36.99
CA SER A 308 0.21 4.91 37.06
C SER A 308 0.97 6.04 37.79
N GLY A 309 1.87 5.70 38.72
CA GLY A 309 2.66 6.66 39.50
C GLY A 309 3.58 7.58 38.70
N LEU A 310 3.98 7.21 37.48
CA LEU A 310 4.83 8.02 36.60
C LEU A 310 4.13 9.24 35.96
N TRP A 311 2.81 9.36 36.10
CA TRP A 311 1.99 10.37 35.40
C TRP A 311 1.39 11.48 36.27
N HIS A 312 1.72 11.55 37.57
CA HIS A 312 1.20 12.58 38.48
C HIS A 312 2.20 13.69 38.82
N ARG A 313 2.02 14.88 38.20
CA ARG A 313 2.62 16.16 38.63
C ARG A 313 1.64 16.86 39.60
N PRO A 314 2.07 17.51 40.70
CA PRO A 314 1.17 18.06 41.73
C PRO A 314 0.51 19.40 41.30
N PRO A 315 -0.62 19.81 41.93
CA PRO A 315 -1.41 20.97 41.51
C PRO A 315 -1.11 22.26 42.30
N ALA A 316 -1.29 23.43 41.67
CA ALA A 316 -1.92 24.64 42.23
C ALA A 316 -1.97 25.81 41.23
N GLY A 317 -3.10 26.54 41.16
CA GLY A 317 -3.20 27.87 40.54
C GLY A 317 -4.42 28.10 39.65
N GLU A 318 -5.55 28.51 40.23
CA GLU A 318 -6.75 28.91 39.48
C GLU A 318 -6.56 30.27 38.74
N PRO A 319 -7.22 30.49 37.58
CA PRO A 319 -7.13 31.73 36.82
C PRO A 319 -8.23 32.75 37.22
N PRO A 320 -7.95 34.07 37.27
CA PRO A 320 -8.98 35.09 37.41
C PRO A 320 -9.70 35.38 36.09
N HIS A 321 -11.00 35.68 36.18
CA HIS A 321 -11.88 35.98 35.04
C HIS A 321 -11.54 37.30 34.32
N GLY A 322 -11.67 37.34 32.99
CA GLY A 322 -11.61 38.56 32.19
C GLY A 322 -12.03 38.37 30.72
N SER A 323 -13.05 39.11 30.29
CA SER A 323 -13.62 39.06 28.92
C SER A 323 -12.80 39.89 27.89
N PRO A 324 -12.98 39.68 26.57
CA PRO A 324 -11.87 39.82 25.61
C PRO A 324 -11.67 41.22 25.02
N THR A 325 -10.41 41.61 24.81
CA THR A 325 -10.05 42.74 23.94
C THR A 325 -8.84 42.45 23.04
N ARG A 326 -9.07 42.58 21.72
CA ARG A 326 -8.13 42.77 20.59
C ARG A 326 -6.68 42.30 20.76
N ALA A 327 -6.37 41.14 20.15
CA ALA A 327 -5.00 40.66 20.00
C ALA A 327 -4.11 41.58 19.15
N ARG A 328 -2.98 42.02 19.72
CA ARG A 328 -1.77 42.40 18.97
C ARG A 328 -0.82 41.19 18.98
N HIS A 329 -0.18 40.89 17.86
CA HIS A 329 0.84 39.83 17.82
C HIS A 329 2.05 40.21 18.69
N VAL A 330 2.27 39.45 19.75
CA VAL A 330 3.52 39.40 20.51
C VAL A 330 4.07 37.98 20.33
N ALA A 331 5.29 37.87 19.80
CA ALA A 331 5.95 36.57 19.64
C ALA A 331 6.21 35.95 21.02
N ARG A 332 5.72 34.73 21.25
CA ARG A 332 5.88 34.01 22.53
C ARG A 332 7.10 33.09 22.42
N ARG A 333 8.00 33.19 23.41
CA ARG A 333 9.19 32.31 23.53
C ARG A 333 8.77 30.95 24.11
N VAL A 334 9.53 29.92 23.78
CA VAL A 334 9.24 28.52 24.17
C VAL A 334 10.24 28.09 25.24
N THR A 335 9.74 27.62 26.39
CA THR A 335 10.56 27.06 27.49
C THR A 335 9.96 25.78 28.11
N GLU A 336 8.78 25.36 27.69
CA GLU A 336 8.17 24.03 27.93
C GLU A 336 7.27 23.72 26.71
N GLU A 337 6.93 22.44 26.47
CA GLU A 337 6.08 22.03 25.35
C GLU A 337 4.69 22.68 25.40
N GLN A 338 4.35 23.50 24.39
CA GLN A 338 3.00 24.04 24.22
C GLN A 338 2.46 23.79 22.82
N TRP A 339 1.57 22.79 22.74
CA TRP A 339 0.77 22.51 21.56
C TRP A 339 -0.11 23.71 21.19
N THR A 340 0.22 24.40 20.09
CA THR A 340 -0.64 25.46 19.54
C THR A 340 -0.86 25.31 18.03
N ARG A 341 -2.13 25.08 17.67
CA ARG A 341 -2.75 25.24 16.34
C ARG A 341 -2.00 24.68 15.11
N ARG A 342 -2.21 23.37 14.89
CA ARG A 342 -2.41 22.75 13.55
C ARG A 342 -1.29 22.95 12.51
N ASN A 343 -0.13 22.33 12.72
CA ASN A 343 0.73 21.76 11.66
C ASN A 343 1.26 20.39 12.11
N LEU A 344 1.73 19.55 11.17
CA LEU A 344 2.28 18.22 11.48
C LEU A 344 3.49 18.33 12.44
N PRO A 345 3.75 17.33 13.30
CA PRO A 345 4.90 17.35 14.21
C PRO A 345 6.21 17.18 13.42
N HIS A 346 6.85 18.31 13.09
CA HIS A 346 8.24 18.32 12.64
C HIS A 346 9.14 17.91 13.82
N LEU A 347 9.86 16.79 13.70
CA LEU A 347 10.78 16.31 14.74
C LEU A 347 11.97 17.27 14.86
N GLN A 348 11.88 18.23 15.77
CA GLN A 348 12.93 19.21 16.03
C GLN A 348 13.87 18.71 17.12
N VAL A 349 14.98 18.09 16.69
CA VAL A 349 16.13 17.77 17.53
C VAL A 349 17.01 19.03 17.69
N PRO A 350 17.26 19.51 18.93
CA PRO A 350 18.20 20.60 19.20
C PRO A 350 19.58 20.35 18.57
N GLY A 351 20.16 21.36 17.92
CA GLY A 351 21.49 21.28 17.31
C GLY A 351 21.66 20.36 16.10
N ALA A 352 20.61 19.64 15.66
CA ALA A 352 20.71 18.77 14.51
C ALA A 352 20.80 19.52 13.17
N THR A 353 21.36 18.85 12.16
CA THR A 353 21.33 19.32 10.77
C THR A 353 20.07 18.83 10.06
N TYR A 354 19.46 19.70 9.27
CA TYR A 354 18.24 19.45 8.52
C TYR A 354 18.47 19.65 7.03
N PHE A 355 18.08 18.66 6.24
CA PHE A 355 17.73 18.87 4.84
C PHE A 355 16.33 19.49 4.79
N VAL A 356 16.14 20.53 3.97
CA VAL A 356 14.87 21.25 3.82
C VAL A 356 14.58 21.51 2.34
N THR A 357 13.32 21.41 1.93
CA THR A 357 12.84 21.99 0.66
C THR A 357 11.51 22.70 0.79
N PHE A 358 11.35 23.81 0.06
CA PHE A 358 10.07 24.53 -0.07
C PHE A 358 9.85 24.96 -1.53
N ARG A 359 8.59 25.02 -1.95
CA ARG A 359 8.17 25.20 -3.35
C ARG A 359 7.34 26.47 -3.57
N LEU A 360 7.37 26.99 -4.79
CA LEU A 360 6.42 28.02 -5.26
C LEU A 360 4.98 27.51 -5.18
N ILE A 361 4.02 28.42 -5.01
CA ILE A 361 2.60 28.11 -5.21
C ILE A 361 2.34 27.75 -6.68
N ALA A 362 2.87 28.56 -7.60
CA ALA A 362 2.75 28.35 -9.05
C ALA A 362 3.86 29.09 -9.83
N GLY A 363 4.09 28.66 -11.06
CA GLY A 363 5.03 29.28 -11.99
C GLY A 363 6.49 28.93 -11.71
N GLN A 364 7.40 29.78 -12.18
CA GLN A 364 8.86 29.63 -12.01
C GLN A 364 9.50 30.98 -11.64
N LEU A 365 10.70 30.93 -11.07
CA LEU A 365 11.58 32.04 -10.76
C LEU A 365 12.44 32.40 -11.98
N SER A 366 12.39 33.68 -12.37
CA SER A 366 13.34 34.23 -13.34
C SER A 366 14.79 34.18 -12.78
N PRO A 367 15.82 34.30 -13.63
CA PRO A 367 17.22 34.41 -13.17
C PRO A 367 17.44 35.48 -12.09
N ALA A 368 16.85 36.67 -12.27
CA ALA A 368 16.98 37.77 -11.30
C ALA A 368 16.23 37.49 -9.99
N GLU A 369 15.15 36.72 -10.03
CA GLU A 369 14.43 36.30 -8.82
C GLU A 369 15.18 35.21 -8.06
N ARG A 370 15.85 34.29 -8.76
CA ARG A 370 16.75 33.31 -8.13
C ARG A 370 17.94 34.00 -7.45
N ASP A 371 18.46 35.10 -7.99
CA ASP A 371 19.47 35.94 -7.31
C ASP A 371 18.92 36.51 -5.98
N ILE A 372 17.68 36.99 -5.97
CA ILE A 372 17.00 37.49 -4.74
C ILE A 372 16.80 36.37 -3.72
N VAL A 373 16.37 35.18 -4.15
CA VAL A 373 16.09 34.04 -3.26
C VAL A 373 17.39 33.48 -2.69
N LEU A 374 18.45 33.32 -3.49
CA LEU A 374 19.75 32.83 -3.00
C LEU A 374 20.33 33.80 -1.96
N ALA A 375 20.30 35.10 -2.25
CA ALA A 375 20.73 36.14 -1.30
C ALA A 375 19.91 36.13 -0.01
N ALA A 376 18.63 35.77 -0.05
CA ALA A 376 17.81 35.61 1.16
C ALA A 376 18.16 34.35 1.97
N CYS A 377 18.57 33.26 1.32
CA CYS A 377 19.02 32.04 1.98
C CYS A 377 20.36 32.26 2.69
N THR A 378 21.36 32.82 1.98
CA THR A 378 22.71 33.03 2.52
C THR A 378 22.77 34.16 3.56
N TYR A 379 21.85 35.13 3.54
CA TYR A 379 21.84 36.25 4.50
C TYR A 379 21.81 35.84 5.97
N TRP A 380 21.23 34.68 6.30
CA TRP A 380 21.09 34.19 7.69
C TRP A 380 22.18 33.19 8.12
N HIS A 381 23.04 32.75 7.19
CA HIS A 381 24.24 31.97 7.51
C HIS A 381 25.12 32.76 8.51
N GLY A 382 25.62 32.08 9.54
CA GLY A 382 26.44 32.68 10.60
C GLY A 382 25.69 33.62 11.57
N LYS A 383 24.35 33.69 11.51
CA LYS A 383 23.53 34.57 12.37
C LYS A 383 22.36 33.87 13.07
N ARG A 384 21.68 32.96 12.36
CA ARG A 384 20.54 32.18 12.87
C ARG A 384 20.63 30.69 12.51
N MET A 385 21.52 30.36 11.57
CA MET A 385 21.80 29.01 11.11
C MET A 385 23.26 28.94 10.67
N THR A 386 23.85 27.75 10.70
CA THR A 386 24.89 27.36 9.75
C THR A 386 24.15 26.84 8.52
N LEU A 387 24.15 27.60 7.42
CA LEU A 387 23.78 27.06 6.12
C LEU A 387 25.00 26.31 5.57
N HIS A 388 24.87 25.01 5.31
CA HIS A 388 25.93 24.15 4.77
C HIS A 388 25.98 24.26 3.25
N CYS A 389 24.86 23.97 2.59
CA CYS A 389 24.69 24.23 1.17
C CYS A 389 23.24 24.60 0.81
N ALA A 390 23.06 25.20 -0.36
CA ALA A 390 21.77 25.65 -0.87
C ALA A 390 21.72 25.62 -2.40
N THR A 391 20.59 25.18 -2.96
CA THR A 391 20.30 25.24 -4.41
C THR A 391 18.95 25.91 -4.63
N VAL A 392 18.92 26.98 -5.43
CA VAL A 392 17.67 27.63 -5.87
C VAL A 392 17.32 27.18 -7.29
N MET A 393 16.31 26.32 -7.39
CA MET A 393 15.75 25.82 -8.65
C MET A 393 14.70 26.80 -9.22
N PRO A 394 14.22 26.60 -10.45
CA PRO A 394 13.16 27.45 -11.00
C PRO A 394 11.86 27.42 -10.18
N ASP A 395 11.47 26.29 -9.58
CA ASP A 395 10.18 26.12 -8.88
C ASP A 395 10.31 25.86 -7.36
N HIS A 396 11.52 25.59 -6.86
CA HIS A 396 11.76 25.22 -5.47
C HIS A 396 13.17 25.59 -4.97
N VAL A 397 13.42 25.42 -3.68
CA VAL A 397 14.73 25.62 -3.04
C VAL A 397 15.05 24.40 -2.18
N HIS A 398 16.29 23.92 -2.25
CA HIS A 398 16.85 23.00 -1.27
C HIS A 398 17.87 23.70 -0.38
N LEU A 399 17.87 23.38 0.91
CA LEU A 399 18.83 23.85 1.91
C LEU A 399 19.31 22.66 2.75
N LEU A 400 20.57 22.66 3.14
CA LEU A 400 21.12 21.83 4.22
C LEU A 400 21.58 22.79 5.31
N MET A 401 20.99 22.75 6.51
CA MET A 401 21.26 23.75 7.57
C MET A 401 21.23 23.18 8.98
N THR A 402 21.98 23.80 9.89
CA THR A 402 21.88 23.61 11.35
C THR A 402 21.37 24.90 11.97
N PRO A 403 20.20 24.95 12.62
CA PRO A 403 19.76 26.10 13.40
C PRO A 403 20.79 26.50 14.46
N HIS A 404 20.92 27.79 14.77
CA HIS A 404 21.76 28.26 15.88
C HIS A 404 20.95 28.43 17.16
N GLU A 405 21.63 28.37 18.29
CA GLU A 405 21.14 28.86 19.58
C GLU A 405 20.74 30.34 19.49
N ALA A 406 19.62 30.70 20.12
CA ALA A 406 19.24 32.08 20.39
C ALA A 406 19.84 32.57 21.73
N ARG A 407 20.04 31.64 22.67
CA ARG A 407 20.71 31.74 23.98
C ARG A 407 21.23 30.33 24.37
N PRO A 408 22.10 30.20 25.38
CA PRO A 408 22.46 28.90 25.93
C PRO A 408 21.21 28.05 26.19
N ASP A 409 21.21 26.82 25.67
CA ASP A 409 20.13 25.83 25.71
C ASP A 409 18.78 26.25 25.05
N GLU A 410 18.67 27.44 24.44
CA GLU A 410 17.47 27.96 23.74
C GLU A 410 17.69 27.94 22.22
N TRP A 411 17.44 26.80 21.57
CA TRP A 411 17.61 26.63 20.12
C TRP A 411 16.51 27.31 19.30
N ARG A 412 16.87 27.92 18.16
CA ARG A 412 15.89 28.48 17.22
C ARG A 412 15.11 27.38 16.54
N SER A 413 13.78 27.49 16.55
CA SER A 413 12.93 26.54 15.84
C SER A 413 13.15 26.61 14.32
N LEU A 414 13.12 25.46 13.65
CA LEU A 414 13.21 25.40 12.19
C LEU A 414 12.05 26.21 11.54
N GLY A 415 10.85 26.15 12.12
CA GLY A 415 9.69 26.90 11.67
C GLY A 415 9.87 28.42 11.69
N GLU A 416 10.48 29.00 12.74
CA GLU A 416 10.79 30.45 12.79
C GLU A 416 11.71 30.86 11.65
N ILE A 417 12.76 30.06 11.44
CA ILE A 417 13.79 30.31 10.42
C ILE A 417 13.18 30.25 9.02
N LEU A 418 12.43 29.18 8.71
CA LEU A 418 11.79 29.00 7.40
C LEU A 418 10.68 30.03 7.15
N HIS A 419 9.86 30.35 8.15
CA HIS A 419 8.87 31.42 8.03
C HIS A 419 9.53 32.77 7.73
N SER A 420 10.61 33.11 8.43
CA SER A 420 11.38 34.34 8.18
C SER A 420 12.01 34.37 6.78
N LEU A 421 12.55 33.24 6.31
CA LEU A 421 13.19 33.12 4.99
C LEU A 421 12.15 33.20 3.86
N LYS A 422 11.08 32.42 3.93
CA LYS A 422 9.98 32.40 2.95
C LYS A 422 9.29 33.76 2.87
N SER A 423 9.01 34.41 4.00
CA SER A 423 8.39 35.74 4.04
C SER A 423 9.29 36.81 3.42
N PHE A 424 10.58 36.84 3.76
CA PHE A 424 11.52 37.84 3.25
C PHE A 424 11.80 37.68 1.74
N SER A 425 12.09 36.47 1.29
CA SER A 425 12.30 36.16 -0.13
C SER A 425 11.04 36.42 -0.96
N GLY A 426 9.88 35.94 -0.47
CA GLY A 426 8.58 36.14 -1.10
C GLY A 426 8.24 37.61 -1.32
N LEU A 427 8.38 38.43 -0.26
CA LEU A 427 8.11 39.87 -0.35
C LEU A 427 9.00 40.60 -1.37
N ARG A 428 10.29 40.23 -1.45
CA ARG A 428 11.24 40.87 -2.37
C ARG A 428 11.01 40.47 -3.82
N VAL A 429 10.71 39.20 -4.09
CA VAL A 429 10.35 38.72 -5.43
C VAL A 429 9.01 39.32 -5.88
N GLN A 430 7.99 39.33 -5.03
CA GLN A 430 6.69 39.94 -5.37
C GLN A 430 6.82 41.44 -5.64
N ARG A 431 7.63 42.16 -4.87
CA ARG A 431 7.98 43.57 -5.19
C ARG A 431 8.68 43.71 -6.54
N ALA A 432 9.60 42.81 -6.89
CA ALA A 432 10.27 42.82 -8.20
C ALA A 432 9.30 42.50 -9.36
N ARG A 433 8.27 41.68 -9.11
CA ARG A 433 7.17 41.37 -10.04
C ARG A 433 6.11 42.48 -10.16
N GLY A 434 6.13 43.48 -9.28
CA GLY A 434 5.02 44.45 -9.15
C GLY A 434 3.72 43.82 -8.62
N ALA A 435 3.81 42.67 -7.95
CA ALA A 435 2.70 41.85 -7.49
C ALA A 435 2.56 41.82 -5.96
N SER A 436 1.48 41.21 -5.47
CA SER A 436 1.20 41.02 -4.04
C SER A 436 0.65 39.60 -3.78
N GLY A 437 0.65 39.19 -2.51
CA GLY A 437 0.24 37.84 -2.10
C GLY A 437 1.42 36.87 -1.90
N PRO A 438 1.16 35.64 -1.40
CA PRO A 438 2.20 34.67 -1.09
C PRO A 438 2.90 34.15 -2.36
N LEU A 439 4.22 33.92 -2.26
CA LEU A 439 5.02 33.31 -3.33
C LEU A 439 5.19 31.80 -3.14
N TRP A 440 5.44 31.40 -1.90
CA TRP A 440 5.73 30.02 -1.50
C TRP A 440 4.49 29.33 -0.96
N GLN A 441 4.42 28.01 -1.12
CA GLN A 441 3.48 27.17 -0.39
C GLN A 441 3.68 27.35 1.12
N ASP A 442 2.63 27.17 1.91
CA ASP A 442 2.70 27.39 3.37
C ASP A 442 3.62 26.35 4.04
N GLU A 443 3.40 25.08 3.71
CA GLU A 443 4.22 23.94 4.15
C GLU A 443 5.65 23.95 3.55
N SER A 444 6.56 23.25 4.21
CA SER A 444 7.91 22.93 3.75
C SER A 444 8.18 21.47 4.13
N PHE A 445 9.00 20.77 3.36
CA PHE A 445 9.49 19.43 3.73
C PHE A 445 10.85 19.58 4.42
N ASP A 446 11.06 18.80 5.48
CA ASP A 446 12.35 18.71 6.18
C ASP A 446 12.64 17.29 6.67
N ARG A 447 13.93 16.99 6.85
CA ARG A 447 14.45 15.71 7.36
C ARG A 447 15.70 15.97 8.18
N VAL A 448 15.76 15.39 9.38
CA VAL A 448 16.96 15.38 10.24
C VAL A 448 18.02 14.48 9.63
N MET A 449 19.27 14.95 9.54
CA MET A 449 20.44 14.15 9.18
C MET A 449 20.93 13.40 10.42
N ARG A 450 20.99 12.07 10.34
CA ARG A 450 21.29 11.16 11.47
C ARG A 450 22.71 10.60 11.43
N SER A 451 23.45 10.83 10.34
CA SER A 451 24.85 10.40 10.18
C SER A 451 25.62 11.34 9.24
N GLU A 452 26.95 11.29 9.34
CA GLU A 452 27.87 11.99 8.42
C GLU A 452 27.70 11.51 6.97
N LYS A 453 27.48 10.21 6.76
CA LYS A 453 27.15 9.66 5.44
C LYS A 453 25.88 10.27 4.86
N GLU A 454 24.79 10.33 5.62
CA GLU A 454 23.53 10.94 5.17
C GLU A 454 23.70 12.45 4.87
N PHE A 455 24.53 13.15 5.64
CA PHE A 455 24.89 14.55 5.38
C PHE A 455 25.60 14.71 4.03
N ILE A 456 26.61 13.87 3.75
CA ILE A 456 27.36 13.89 2.48
C ILE A 456 26.44 13.56 1.30
N GLU A 457 25.69 12.45 1.37
CA GLU A 457 24.73 12.05 0.33
C GLU A 457 23.72 13.16 0.01
N LYS A 458 23.26 13.90 1.04
CA LYS A 458 22.33 15.03 0.85
C LYS A 458 23.02 16.29 0.35
N TRP A 459 24.28 16.53 0.67
CA TRP A 459 25.06 17.60 0.07
C TRP A 459 25.21 17.38 -1.45
N GLU A 460 25.69 16.21 -1.86
CA GLU A 460 25.89 15.85 -3.27
C GLU A 460 24.59 15.90 -4.05
N TYR A 461 23.49 15.40 -3.47
CA TYR A 461 22.15 15.53 -4.04
C TYR A 461 21.76 16.99 -4.31
N ILE A 462 22.02 17.92 -3.38
CA ILE A 462 21.71 19.35 -3.55
C ILE A 462 22.54 19.98 -4.67
N GLU A 463 23.83 19.65 -4.72
CA GLU A 463 24.77 20.15 -5.73
C GLU A 463 24.47 19.61 -7.13
N ALA A 464 24.12 18.33 -7.25
CA ALA A 464 23.80 17.67 -8.53
C ALA A 464 22.38 17.95 -9.04
N ASN A 465 21.42 18.33 -8.18
CA ASN A 465 20.01 18.52 -8.57
C ASN A 465 19.78 19.41 -9.82
N PRO A 466 20.49 20.53 -10.04
CA PRO A 466 20.35 21.33 -11.27
C PRO A 466 20.74 20.58 -12.55
N LEU A 467 21.70 19.65 -12.45
CA LEU A 467 22.13 18.80 -13.56
C LEU A 467 21.13 17.64 -13.77
N THR A 468 20.77 16.94 -12.70
CA THR A 468 19.82 15.82 -12.73
C THR A 468 18.43 16.24 -13.22
N ALA A 469 17.97 17.44 -12.87
CA ALA A 469 16.71 18.02 -13.34
C ALA A 469 16.81 18.69 -14.74
N GLY A 470 17.97 18.63 -15.41
CA GLY A 470 18.18 19.20 -16.75
C GLY A 470 18.15 20.74 -16.82
N VAL A 471 18.26 21.44 -15.69
CA VAL A 471 18.30 22.91 -15.62
C VAL A 471 19.63 23.46 -16.17
N VAL A 472 20.71 22.68 -16.06
CA VAL A 472 22.01 22.93 -16.68
C VAL A 472 22.56 21.66 -17.34
N LYS A 473 23.49 21.84 -18.30
CA LYS A 473 24.20 20.74 -18.97
C LYS A 473 25.51 20.33 -18.26
N ALA A 474 26.01 21.17 -17.36
CA ALA A 474 27.22 20.96 -16.58
C ALA A 474 27.18 21.84 -15.32
N LEU A 475 27.97 21.47 -14.31
CA LEU A 475 28.26 22.28 -13.13
C LEU A 475 29.47 23.21 -13.40
N PRO A 476 29.66 24.31 -12.62
CA PRO A 476 28.85 24.76 -11.49
C PRO A 476 27.54 25.45 -11.89
N TYR A 477 26.50 25.27 -11.09
CA TYR A 477 25.23 25.99 -11.23
C TYR A 477 25.29 27.34 -10.50
N LYS A 478 24.96 28.45 -11.19
CA LYS A 478 25.03 29.82 -10.61
C LYS A 478 24.31 29.97 -9.26
N TRP A 479 23.21 29.24 -9.07
CA TRP A 479 22.40 29.32 -7.83
C TRP A 479 22.56 28.12 -6.90
N PHE A 480 23.71 27.43 -7.00
CA PHE A 480 24.26 26.63 -5.92
C PHE A 480 25.17 27.51 -5.05
N TRP A 481 25.17 27.28 -3.74
CA TRP A 481 26.07 27.91 -2.78
C TRP A 481 26.42 26.93 -1.67
N SER A 482 27.65 27.00 -1.18
CA SER A 482 28.14 26.21 -0.05
C SER A 482 28.93 27.09 0.94
N SER A 483 28.95 26.69 2.22
CA SER A 483 29.84 27.26 3.24
C SER A 483 31.29 26.83 3.04
N GLU A 484 31.51 25.71 2.37
CA GLU A 484 32.81 25.16 2.02
C GLU A 484 32.99 25.09 0.51
N ALA A 485 33.98 25.82 -0.01
CA ALA A 485 34.41 25.67 -1.40
C ALA A 485 35.10 24.31 -1.58
N GLY A 486 34.80 23.61 -2.67
CA GLY A 486 35.43 22.32 -3.00
C GLY A 486 35.19 21.21 -1.96
N PHE A 487 34.00 21.16 -1.34
CA PHE A 487 33.64 20.05 -0.44
C PHE A 487 33.52 18.71 -1.21
N GLY A 488 32.71 18.66 -2.28
CA GLY A 488 32.55 17.45 -3.10
C GLY A 488 33.85 16.97 -3.76
N GLU A 489 34.72 17.89 -4.18
CA GLU A 489 36.05 17.55 -4.73
C GLU A 489 36.97 16.89 -3.67
N ARG A 490 36.86 17.28 -2.40
CA ARG A 490 37.63 16.67 -1.30
C ARG A 490 37.10 15.29 -0.93
N VAL A 491 35.78 15.13 -0.76
CA VAL A 491 35.15 13.83 -0.46
C VAL A 491 35.52 12.79 -1.53
N ALA A 492 35.38 13.14 -2.82
CA ALA A 492 35.78 12.26 -3.93
C ALA A 492 37.28 11.88 -3.92
N SER A 493 38.14 12.74 -3.37
CA SER A 493 39.58 12.47 -3.25
C SER A 493 39.95 11.56 -2.07
N GLU A 494 39.11 11.51 -1.03
CA GLU A 494 39.31 10.67 0.17
C GLU A 494 38.73 9.26 -0.03
N GLU A 495 37.58 9.13 -0.71
CA GLU A 495 37.07 7.82 -1.16
C GLU A 495 38.06 7.13 -2.11
N GLY A 496 38.74 7.89 -2.98
CA GLY A 496 39.81 7.38 -3.85
C GLY A 496 41.05 6.84 -3.12
N GLN A 497 41.31 7.27 -1.88
CA GLN A 497 42.45 6.80 -1.08
C GLN A 497 42.10 5.63 -0.17
N SER A 498 40.88 5.59 0.39
CA SER A 498 40.40 4.49 1.23
C SER A 498 40.26 3.16 0.46
N ALA A 499 39.98 3.21 -0.86
CA ALA A 499 39.97 2.04 -1.74
C ALA A 499 41.36 1.36 -1.91
N GLY A 500 42.46 2.02 -1.53
CA GLY A 500 43.83 1.54 -1.75
C GLY A 500 44.39 0.55 -0.72
N THR A 501 43.69 0.29 0.40
CA THR A 501 44.32 -0.36 1.58
C THR A 501 43.56 -1.60 2.10
N MET A 502 42.84 -2.33 1.25
CA MET A 502 42.31 -3.66 1.59
C MET A 502 42.44 -4.68 0.46
N HIS A 503 43.61 -5.34 0.37
CA HIS A 503 43.74 -6.78 0.07
C HIS A 503 45.19 -7.22 0.29
N GLY A 504 45.46 -8.01 1.33
CA GLY A 504 46.85 -8.27 1.75
C GLY A 504 47.08 -9.28 2.87
N SER A 505 46.27 -10.32 3.02
CA SER A 505 46.64 -11.48 3.85
C SER A 505 46.12 -12.81 3.32
N GLU A 506 47.06 -13.56 2.74
CA GLU A 506 47.17 -15.03 2.73
C GLU A 506 45.96 -15.89 2.34
N THR A 507 46.04 -16.48 1.14
CA THR A 507 45.85 -17.94 1.03
C THR A 507 46.78 -18.51 -0.04
N ARG A 508 47.34 -19.68 0.24
CA ARG A 508 48.54 -20.23 -0.42
C ARG A 508 48.18 -21.49 -1.20
N ALA A 509 48.17 -21.42 -2.53
CA ALA A 509 48.13 -22.62 -3.37
C ALA A 509 48.90 -22.41 -4.70
N THR A 510 49.87 -23.30 -4.91
CA THR A 510 50.48 -23.73 -6.18
C THR A 510 49.65 -23.45 -7.44
N GLY A 511 50.16 -22.94 -8.56
CA GLY A 511 51.55 -22.84 -9.00
C GLY A 511 51.83 -23.72 -10.22
N HIS A 512 51.42 -23.31 -11.41
CA HIS A 512 51.98 -23.75 -12.71
C HIS A 512 51.76 -22.68 -13.81
N ARG A 513 52.68 -22.66 -14.77
CA ARG A 513 52.85 -21.77 -15.95
C ARG A 513 53.43 -22.67 -17.07
N PRO A 514 53.63 -22.22 -18.32
CA PRO A 514 52.94 -21.24 -19.19
C PRO A 514 52.18 -21.99 -20.34
N GLU A 515 51.63 -21.42 -21.41
CA GLU A 515 52.31 -20.83 -22.60
C GLU A 515 51.32 -20.18 -23.58
N ALA A 516 51.87 -19.43 -24.53
CA ALA A 516 51.14 -18.67 -25.54
C ALA A 516 51.21 -19.34 -26.92
N GLY A 517 50.19 -19.10 -27.76
CA GLY A 517 50.18 -19.52 -29.17
C GLY A 517 49.26 -18.60 -29.97
N ALA A 518 49.84 -17.69 -30.73
CA ALA A 518 49.11 -16.83 -31.66
C ALA A 518 48.98 -17.49 -33.04
N THR A 519 47.90 -17.19 -33.77
CA THR A 519 47.96 -16.69 -35.16
C THR A 519 46.56 -16.22 -35.60
N ALA A 520 46.52 -15.21 -36.47
CA ALA A 520 45.31 -14.71 -37.12
C ALA A 520 45.35 -15.06 -38.62
N GLU A 521 44.17 -15.10 -39.27
CA GLU A 521 43.92 -14.63 -40.65
C GLU A 521 42.40 -14.74 -40.94
N THR A 522 41.70 -13.66 -41.34
CA THR A 522 41.20 -13.36 -42.71
C THR A 522 40.54 -14.56 -43.42
N ARG A 523 39.36 -14.53 -44.09
CA ARG A 523 38.47 -13.54 -44.75
C ARG A 523 37.09 -14.23 -44.99
N ASP A 524 36.02 -13.64 -45.53
CA ASP A 524 35.43 -12.28 -45.59
C ASP A 524 34.16 -12.37 -46.49
N THR A 525 33.19 -11.43 -46.39
CA THR A 525 31.90 -11.37 -47.12
C THR A 525 30.90 -12.53 -46.88
N GLY A 526 29.58 -12.38 -47.02
CA GLY A 526 28.77 -11.19 -47.29
C GLY A 526 27.28 -11.53 -47.56
N HIS A 527 26.38 -10.71 -47.01
CA HIS A 527 24.98 -10.46 -47.44
C HIS A 527 23.99 -11.60 -47.83
N ARG A 528 22.97 -11.74 -46.95
CA ARG A 528 21.50 -11.62 -47.21
C ARG A 528 21.09 -11.01 -48.59
N PRO A 529 19.91 -11.33 -49.16
CA PRO A 529 18.67 -10.73 -48.63
C PRO A 529 17.37 -11.58 -48.76
N GLU A 530 16.25 -10.94 -48.41
CA GLU A 530 14.88 -11.45 -48.27
C GLU A 530 14.04 -11.31 -49.56
N ALA A 531 13.05 -12.20 -49.75
CA ALA A 531 11.75 -12.08 -50.47
C ALA A 531 11.19 -13.53 -50.67
N GLY A 532 9.89 -13.83 -50.81
CA GLY A 532 8.65 -13.05 -50.87
C GLY A 532 7.57 -13.83 -51.66
N ALA A 533 6.28 -13.47 -51.51
CA ALA A 533 5.13 -13.84 -52.35
C ALA A 533 4.51 -15.28 -52.32
N THR A 534 3.35 -15.38 -51.65
CA THR A 534 2.00 -15.77 -52.16
C THR A 534 1.80 -16.57 -53.47
N ALA A 535 0.96 -17.63 -53.42
CA ALA A 535 -0.09 -18.08 -54.40
C ALA A 535 -0.45 -19.56 -54.13
N GLU A 536 -1.65 -19.94 -53.67
CA GLU A 536 -2.91 -20.20 -54.42
C GLU A 536 -3.14 -21.63 -54.98
N THR A 537 -4.10 -22.33 -54.35
CA THR A 537 -5.13 -23.22 -54.94
C THR A 537 -4.84 -24.68 -55.38
N ARG A 538 -5.94 -25.46 -55.27
CA ARG A 538 -6.26 -26.83 -55.72
C ARG A 538 -5.73 -27.97 -54.81
N ASP A 539 -6.58 -28.78 -54.18
CA ASP A 539 -7.77 -29.53 -54.62
C ASP A 539 -7.44 -30.77 -55.45
N THR A 540 -7.45 -31.93 -54.79
CA THR A 540 -8.11 -33.18 -55.22
C THR A 540 -8.02 -34.18 -54.05
N GLY A 541 -9.08 -34.95 -53.82
CA GLY A 541 -9.20 -35.77 -52.59
C GLY A 541 -8.63 -37.18 -52.70
N HIS A 542 -8.61 -37.86 -51.53
CA HIS A 542 -9.09 -39.23 -51.40
C HIS A 542 -9.59 -39.49 -49.97
#